data_AF-A0A1G5BZ10-F1
#
_entry.id   AF-A0A1G5BZ10-F1
#
_cell.length_a   1.000
_cell.length_b   1.000
_cell.length_c   1.000
_cell.angle_alpha   90.00
_cell.angle_beta   90.00
_cell.angle_gamma   90.00
#
_symmetry.space_group_name_H-M   'P 1'
#
loop_
_entity.id
_entity.type
_entity.pdbx_description
1 polymer ?
#
loop_
_entity_poly.entity_id
_entity_poly.type
_entity_poly.pdbx_seq_one_letter_code
_entity_poly.pdbx_strand_id
1 'polypeptide(L)'
;MKARNTIVSLPLFCLLAGWSAFSIAAGTAEAPDTRPASGNAAPQSDPKAVVKSYEDESSKMHEAVAKHYEDVAKELQAKIQEQKQLLAHYEDKSYLYGRRAQDLQAHADALVRKYEEAAKANLKEAALHRQMASKIKENSGKSS
;
A
#
# COMPACT_ATOMS: atom_id res chain seq x y z
N MET A 1 -36.05 -13.90 -11.85
CA MET A 1 -35.00 -14.68 -11.16
C MET A 1 -33.78 -13.78 -11.00
N LYS A 2 -33.35 -13.50 -9.76
CA LYS A 2 -32.31 -12.50 -9.45
C LYS A 2 -31.03 -13.23 -9.06
N ALA A 3 -30.04 -13.26 -9.95
CA ALA A 3 -28.73 -13.84 -9.66
C ALA A 3 -27.90 -12.86 -8.82
N ARG A 4 -27.39 -13.35 -7.69
CA ARG A 4 -26.48 -12.61 -6.79
C ARG A 4 -25.07 -13.15 -7.07
N ASN A 5 -24.20 -12.34 -7.67
CA ASN A 5 -22.79 -12.67 -7.82
C ASN A 5 -22.00 -12.09 -6.64
N THR A 6 -21.50 -12.98 -5.78
CA THR A 6 -20.53 -12.66 -4.73
C THR A 6 -19.12 -12.81 -5.29
N ILE A 7 -18.38 -11.71 -5.41
CA ILE A 7 -16.94 -11.73 -5.70
C ILE A 7 -16.22 -11.86 -4.37
N VAL A 8 -15.64 -13.02 -4.11
CA VAL A 8 -14.72 -13.24 -2.98
C VAL A 8 -13.35 -12.74 -3.41
N SER A 9 -12.92 -11.63 -2.81
CA SER A 9 -11.56 -11.11 -2.88
C SER A 9 -10.65 -12.03 -2.06
N LEU A 10 -9.68 -12.69 -2.70
CA LEU A 10 -8.63 -13.45 -2.03
C LEU A 10 -7.35 -12.59 -2.01
N PRO A 11 -6.81 -12.24 -0.83
CA PRO A 11 -5.53 -11.56 -0.75
C PRO A 11 -4.38 -12.52 -1.04
N LEU A 12 -3.46 -12.03 -1.87
CA LEU A 12 -2.13 -12.57 -2.16
C LEU A 12 -1.37 -12.82 -0.83
N PHE A 13 -1.16 -14.08 -0.46
CA PHE A 13 -0.24 -14.45 0.61
C PHE A 13 1.19 -14.48 0.05
N CYS A 14 2.02 -13.55 0.53
CA CYS A 14 3.46 -13.54 0.33
C CYS A 14 4.11 -14.78 0.97
N LEU A 15 4.60 -15.69 0.14
CA LEU A 15 5.44 -16.82 0.53
C LEU A 15 6.91 -16.37 0.55
N LEU A 16 7.41 -15.98 1.73
CA LEU A 16 8.84 -15.96 2.04
C LEU A 16 9.08 -16.87 3.25
N ALA A 17 9.11 -18.18 3.00
CA ALA A 17 9.66 -19.16 3.92
C ALA A 17 10.98 -19.65 3.33
N GLY A 18 12.10 -19.27 3.95
CA GLY A 18 13.41 -19.69 3.45
C GLY A 18 14.59 -19.16 4.23
N TRP A 19 14.75 -19.56 5.49
CA TRP A 19 15.99 -20.22 5.93
C TRP A 19 15.86 -20.74 7.36
N SER A 20 15.85 -22.07 7.50
CA SER A 20 16.16 -22.76 8.74
C SER A 20 17.21 -23.82 8.44
N ALA A 21 18.40 -23.62 8.98
CA ALA A 21 19.34 -24.70 9.27
C ALA A 21 20.15 -24.26 10.50
N PHE A 22 19.55 -24.50 11.66
CA PHE A 22 20.20 -24.45 12.96
C PHE A 22 20.96 -25.76 13.16
N SER A 23 22.28 -25.72 13.19
CA SER A 23 23.11 -26.85 13.58
C SER A 23 23.61 -26.62 15.01
N ILE A 24 23.13 -27.44 15.95
CA ILE A 24 23.78 -27.66 17.24
C ILE A 24 24.76 -28.82 17.06
N ALA A 25 26.03 -28.59 17.40
CA ALA A 25 26.93 -29.65 17.81
C ALA A 25 27.73 -29.16 19.02
N ALA A 26 27.49 -29.83 20.15
CA ALA A 26 28.10 -29.57 21.44
C ALA A 26 29.57 -30.03 21.45
N GLY A 27 30.43 -29.21 22.04
CA GLY A 27 31.79 -29.58 22.46
C GLY A 27 32.05 -28.98 23.83
N THR A 28 31.99 -29.83 24.85
CA THR A 28 32.26 -29.52 26.27
C THR A 28 33.77 -29.40 26.51
N ALA A 29 34.23 -28.31 27.12
CA ALA A 29 35.48 -28.30 27.90
C ALA A 29 35.56 -27.05 28.81
N GLU A 30 35.40 -27.32 30.11
CA GLU A 30 36.09 -26.77 31.28
C GLU A 30 36.02 -25.27 31.66
N ALA A 31 35.83 -25.07 32.97
CA ALA A 31 35.78 -23.82 33.71
C ALA A 31 37.11 -23.04 33.66
N PRO A 32 37.05 -21.71 33.81
CA PRO A 32 37.31 -21.17 35.16
C PRO A 32 36.29 -20.14 35.63
N ASP A 33 35.99 -20.25 36.93
CA ASP A 33 35.15 -19.40 37.74
C ASP A 33 35.58 -17.92 37.64
N THR A 34 34.88 -17.16 36.80
CA THR A 34 34.88 -15.71 36.84
C THR A 34 33.44 -15.25 36.68
N ARG A 35 32.81 -14.90 37.81
CA ARG A 35 31.59 -14.10 37.85
C ARG A 35 31.74 -12.92 36.87
N PRO A 36 30.98 -12.82 35.77
CA PRO A 36 30.73 -11.51 35.21
C PRO A 36 29.80 -10.80 36.19
N ALA A 37 30.24 -9.64 36.68
CA ALA A 37 29.38 -8.71 37.37
C ALA A 37 28.07 -8.57 36.58
N SER A 38 26.96 -8.89 37.24
CA SER A 38 25.59 -8.64 36.78
C SER A 38 25.44 -7.13 36.57
N GLY A 39 25.83 -6.67 35.40
CA GLY A 39 25.72 -5.29 34.94
C GLY A 39 24.94 -5.22 33.63
N ASN A 40 24.03 -6.15 33.37
CA ASN A 40 22.99 -6.00 32.36
C ASN A 40 21.86 -5.12 32.94
N ALA A 41 22.19 -3.88 33.27
CA ALA A 41 21.20 -2.83 33.26
C ALA A 41 20.85 -2.62 31.77
N ALA A 42 19.76 -3.24 31.31
CA ALA A 42 19.12 -2.81 30.08
C ALA A 42 19.02 -1.28 30.12
N PRO A 43 19.41 -0.54 29.06
CA PRO A 43 19.22 0.89 29.06
C PRO A 43 17.74 1.13 29.35
N GLN A 44 17.44 1.70 30.51
CA GLN A 44 16.10 2.12 30.88
C GLN A 44 15.79 3.33 30.00
N SER A 45 15.44 3.08 28.74
CA SER A 45 14.92 4.10 27.85
C SER A 45 13.60 4.59 28.44
N ASP A 46 13.44 5.91 28.49
CA ASP A 46 12.19 6.52 28.91
C ASP A 46 11.04 5.89 28.09
N PRO A 47 10.06 5.23 28.73
CA PRO A 47 8.93 4.63 28.04
C PRO A 47 8.22 5.61 27.09
N LYS A 48 8.20 6.91 27.41
CA LYS A 48 7.65 7.94 26.53
C LYS A 48 8.44 8.11 25.24
N ALA A 49 9.77 8.09 25.32
CA ALA A 49 10.64 8.22 24.14
C ALA A 49 10.47 7.02 23.19
N VAL A 50 10.29 5.82 23.75
CA VAL A 50 10.03 4.60 22.98
C VAL A 50 8.68 4.67 22.27
N VAL A 51 7.61 5.07 22.97
CA VAL A 51 6.26 5.24 22.37
C VAL A 51 6.27 6.28 21.26
N LYS A 52 6.90 7.44 21.51
CA LYS A 52 7.01 8.50 20.50
C LYS A 52 7.69 8.03 19.23
N SER A 53 8.76 7.22 19.33
CA SER A 53 9.45 6.64 18.18
C SER A 53 8.53 5.74 17.33
N TYR A 54 7.72 4.90 17.99
CA TYR A 54 6.76 4.04 17.29
C TYR A 54 5.63 4.84 16.62
N GLU A 55 5.14 5.91 17.26
CA GLU A 55 4.13 6.81 16.68
C GLU A 55 4.68 7.55 15.46
N ASP A 56 5.89 8.09 15.56
CA ASP A 56 6.54 8.78 14.44
C ASP A 56 6.73 7.83 13.24
N GLU A 57 7.13 6.58 13.49
CA GLU A 57 7.30 5.58 12.42
C GLU A 57 5.95 5.14 11.84
N SER A 58 4.92 4.93 12.67
CA SER A 58 3.56 4.63 12.22
C SER A 58 3.01 5.74 11.33
N SER A 59 3.21 7.02 11.70
CA SER A 59 2.80 8.14 10.87
C SER A 59 3.47 8.13 9.50
N LYS A 60 4.78 7.85 9.41
CA LYS A 60 5.49 7.76 8.13
C LYS A 60 4.97 6.62 7.26
N MET A 61 4.62 5.48 7.87
CA MET A 61 4.01 4.36 7.15
C MET A 61 2.69 4.77 6.50
N HIS A 62 1.81 5.49 7.23
CA HIS A 62 0.58 6.01 6.64
C HIS A 62 0.86 7.03 5.51
N GLU A 63 1.87 7.88 5.63
CA GLU A 63 2.27 8.80 4.54
C GLU A 63 2.76 8.06 3.30
N ALA A 64 3.52 6.98 3.47
CA ALA A 64 3.99 6.16 2.36
C ALA A 64 2.83 5.48 1.63
N VAL A 65 1.86 4.93 2.37
CA VAL A 65 0.66 4.33 1.77
C VAL A 65 -0.19 5.38 1.06
N ALA A 66 -0.35 6.57 1.64
CA ALA A 66 -1.07 7.67 0.98
C ALA A 66 -0.42 8.04 -0.37
N LYS A 67 0.91 8.18 -0.38
CA LYS A 67 1.67 8.47 -1.60
C LYS A 67 1.48 7.38 -2.66
N HIS A 68 1.50 6.11 -2.26
CA HIS A 68 1.25 5.00 -3.18
C HIS A 68 -0.11 5.15 -3.89
N TYR A 69 -1.17 5.40 -3.14
CA TYR A 69 -2.50 5.60 -3.71
C TYR A 69 -2.60 6.87 -4.57
N GLU A 70 -1.92 7.96 -4.20
CA GLU A 70 -1.80 9.17 -5.01
C GLU A 70 -1.12 8.88 -6.37
N ASP A 71 -0.05 8.09 -6.36
CA ASP A 71 0.69 7.74 -7.57
C ASP A 71 -0.13 6.80 -8.47
N VAL A 72 -0.82 5.81 -7.91
CA VAL A 72 -1.79 4.98 -8.66
C VAL A 72 -2.89 5.85 -9.28
N ALA A 73 -3.41 6.84 -8.55
CA ALA A 73 -4.42 7.75 -9.09
C ALA A 73 -3.89 8.58 -10.27
N LYS A 74 -2.62 9.03 -10.23
CA LYS A 74 -1.98 9.75 -11.35
C LYS A 74 -1.81 8.85 -12.58
N GLU A 75 -1.41 7.59 -12.39
CA GLU A 75 -1.33 6.62 -13.50
C GLU A 75 -2.68 6.39 -14.15
N LEU A 76 -3.75 6.28 -13.34
CA LEU A 76 -5.12 6.15 -13.85
C LEU A 76 -5.57 7.40 -14.59
N GLN A 77 -5.18 8.60 -14.15
CA GLN A 77 -5.44 9.84 -14.87
C GLN A 77 -4.77 9.86 -16.25
N ALA A 78 -3.52 9.39 -16.37
CA ALA A 78 -2.86 9.25 -17.67
C ALA A 78 -3.65 8.30 -18.59
N LYS A 79 -4.06 7.13 -18.09
CA LYS A 79 -4.88 6.17 -18.84
C LYS A 79 -6.24 6.74 -19.27
N ILE A 80 -6.86 7.57 -18.43
CA ILE A 80 -8.11 8.27 -18.79
C ILE A 80 -7.88 9.16 -20.01
N GLN A 81 -6.77 9.92 -20.05
CA GLN A 81 -6.48 10.79 -21.19
C GLN A 81 -6.21 9.99 -22.46
N GLU A 82 -5.46 8.89 -22.37
CA GLU A 82 -5.23 7.99 -23.51
C GLU A 82 -6.55 7.44 -24.08
N GLN A 83 -7.46 6.96 -23.23
CA GLN A 83 -8.75 6.44 -23.68
C GLN A 83 -9.66 7.54 -24.25
N LYS A 84 -9.61 8.76 -23.71
CA LYS A 84 -10.33 9.92 -24.27
C LYS A 84 -9.82 10.28 -25.66
N GLN A 85 -8.50 10.23 -25.88
CA GLN A 85 -7.91 10.46 -27.20
C GLN A 85 -8.29 9.36 -28.21
N LEU A 86 -8.28 8.09 -27.78
CA LEU A 86 -8.75 6.97 -28.61
C LEU A 86 -10.23 7.09 -28.96
N LEU A 87 -11.07 7.42 -27.98
CA LEU A 87 -12.50 7.64 -28.20
C LEU A 87 -12.73 8.73 -29.25
N ALA A 88 -12.08 9.89 -29.09
CA ALA A 88 -12.17 10.99 -30.05
C ALA A 88 -11.71 10.56 -31.46
N HIS A 89 -10.66 9.72 -31.57
CA HIS A 89 -10.20 9.19 -32.84
C HIS A 89 -11.21 8.22 -33.48
N TYR A 90 -11.81 7.33 -32.68
CA TYR A 90 -12.83 6.39 -33.16
C TYR A 90 -14.13 7.11 -33.56
N GLU A 91 -14.46 8.23 -32.92
CA GLU A 91 -15.58 9.09 -33.29
C GLU A 91 -15.30 9.82 -34.62
N ASP A 92 -14.17 10.51 -34.72
CA ASP A 92 -13.75 11.28 -35.90
C ASP A 92 -13.54 10.39 -37.14
N LYS A 93 -12.95 9.21 -36.95
CA LYS A 93 -12.53 8.31 -38.04
C LYS A 93 -13.27 6.99 -38.05
N SER A 94 -14.52 6.99 -37.59
CA SER A 94 -15.39 5.80 -37.55
C SER A 94 -15.44 5.04 -38.89
N TYR A 95 -15.38 5.75 -40.01
CA TYR A 95 -15.37 5.18 -41.37
C TYR A 95 -14.19 4.22 -41.63
N LEU A 96 -13.05 4.37 -40.94
CA LEU A 96 -11.90 3.47 -41.05
C LEU A 96 -12.16 2.10 -40.41
N TYR A 97 -13.10 2.03 -39.48
CA TYR A 97 -13.36 0.84 -38.65
C TYR A 97 -14.68 0.13 -39.03
N GLY A 98 -15.54 0.78 -39.82
CA GLY A 98 -16.82 0.24 -40.25
C GLY A 98 -17.70 -0.15 -39.07
N ARG A 99 -18.29 -1.35 -39.11
CA ARG A 99 -19.17 -1.83 -38.01
C ARG A 99 -18.49 -1.94 -36.65
N ARG A 100 -17.15 -2.07 -36.59
CA ARG A 100 -16.42 -2.17 -35.32
C ARG A 100 -16.24 -0.83 -34.61
N ALA A 101 -16.51 0.29 -35.28
CA ALA A 101 -16.35 1.63 -34.68
C ALA A 101 -17.14 1.77 -33.38
N GLN A 102 -18.40 1.30 -33.38
CA GLN A 102 -19.29 1.39 -32.23
C GLN A 102 -18.77 0.57 -31.03
N ASP A 103 -18.28 -0.64 -31.27
CA ASP A 103 -17.72 -1.48 -30.19
C ASP A 103 -16.45 -0.85 -29.60
N LEU A 104 -15.59 -0.27 -30.45
CA LEU A 104 -14.37 0.43 -30.01
C LEU A 104 -14.69 1.68 -29.17
N GLN A 105 -15.67 2.48 -29.61
CA GLN A 105 -16.14 3.66 -28.86
C GLN A 105 -16.72 3.25 -27.50
N ALA A 106 -17.61 2.26 -27.49
CA ALA A 106 -18.23 1.78 -26.25
C ALA A 106 -17.18 1.21 -25.27
N HIS A 107 -16.17 0.50 -25.79
CA HIS A 107 -15.09 -0.01 -24.96
C HIS A 107 -14.22 1.11 -24.38
N ALA A 108 -13.83 2.09 -25.19
CA ALA A 108 -13.03 3.22 -24.73
C ALA A 108 -13.77 4.06 -23.67
N ASP A 109 -15.05 4.38 -23.88
CA ASP A 109 -15.85 5.11 -22.88
C ASP A 109 -16.01 4.29 -21.59
N ALA A 110 -16.28 2.98 -21.68
CA ALA A 110 -16.35 2.12 -20.51
C ALA A 110 -15.03 2.11 -19.70
N LEU A 111 -13.87 2.09 -20.38
CA LEU A 111 -12.58 2.20 -19.73
C LEU A 111 -12.36 3.57 -19.08
N VAL A 112 -12.78 4.67 -19.72
CA VAL A 112 -12.75 6.02 -19.11
C VAL A 112 -13.51 6.02 -17.78
N ARG A 113 -14.75 5.51 -17.75
CA ARG A 113 -15.55 5.48 -16.52
C ARG A 113 -14.91 4.61 -15.45
N LYS A 114 -14.44 3.42 -15.80
CA LYS A 114 -13.78 2.50 -14.87
C LYS A 114 -12.54 3.14 -14.24
N TYR A 115 -11.71 3.82 -15.04
CA TYR A 115 -10.52 4.48 -14.52
C TYR A 115 -10.84 5.73 -13.71
N GLU A 116 -11.88 6.50 -14.08
CA GLU A 116 -12.36 7.65 -13.29
C GLU A 116 -12.83 7.20 -11.89
N GLU A 117 -13.61 6.13 -11.81
CA GLU A 117 -14.05 5.53 -10.54
C GLU A 117 -12.87 5.04 -9.70
N ALA A 118 -11.94 4.32 -10.33
CA ALA A 118 -10.75 3.82 -9.65
C ALA A 118 -9.86 4.97 -9.15
N ALA A 119 -9.61 6.01 -9.95
CA ALA A 119 -8.81 7.16 -9.55
C ALA A 119 -9.43 7.86 -8.34
N LYS A 120 -10.76 8.05 -8.34
CA LYS A 120 -11.50 8.62 -7.22
C LYS A 120 -11.40 7.76 -5.96
N ALA A 121 -11.48 6.43 -6.08
CA ALA A 121 -11.34 5.53 -4.95
C ALA A 121 -9.92 5.59 -4.35
N ASN A 122 -8.88 5.57 -5.19
CA ASN A 122 -7.49 5.69 -4.75
C ASN A 122 -7.24 7.05 -4.04
N LEU A 123 -7.76 8.16 -4.57
CA LEU A 123 -7.63 9.46 -3.92
C LEU A 123 -8.34 9.53 -2.55
N LYS A 124 -9.48 8.84 -2.40
CA LYS A 124 -10.14 8.73 -1.09
C LYS A 124 -9.28 7.96 -0.09
N GLU A 125 -8.70 6.83 -0.51
CA GLU A 125 -7.84 6.02 0.34
C GLU A 125 -6.59 6.79 0.75
N ALA A 126 -5.97 7.50 -0.20
CA ALA A 126 -4.87 8.40 0.10
C ALA A 126 -5.24 9.44 1.17
N ALA A 127 -6.40 10.08 1.04
CA ALA A 127 -6.87 11.07 2.00
C ALA A 127 -7.09 10.47 3.40
N LEU A 128 -7.63 9.24 3.50
CA LEU A 128 -7.78 8.53 4.77
C LEU A 128 -6.43 8.29 5.45
N HIS A 129 -5.44 7.81 4.70
CA HIS A 129 -4.10 7.58 5.21
C HIS A 129 -3.39 8.89 5.63
N ARG A 130 -3.55 9.99 4.86
CA ARG A 130 -3.07 11.31 5.27
C ARG A 130 -3.69 11.76 6.59
N GLN A 131 -5.00 11.58 6.74
CA GLN A 131 -5.71 11.92 7.98
C GLN A 131 -5.19 11.11 9.18
N MET A 132 -4.91 9.81 9.00
CA MET A 132 -4.35 8.96 10.05
C MET A 132 -2.94 9.44 10.46
N ALA A 133 -2.07 9.72 9.49
CA ALA A 133 -0.74 10.27 9.76
C ALA A 133 -0.80 11.59 10.55
N SER A 134 -1.66 12.53 10.13
CA SER A 134 -1.86 13.81 10.84
C SER A 134 -2.32 13.60 12.28
N LYS A 135 -3.31 12.71 12.51
CA LYS A 135 -3.82 12.42 13.86
C LYS A 135 -2.74 11.83 14.77
N ILE A 136 -1.88 10.95 14.25
CA ILE A 136 -0.78 10.37 15.02
C ILE A 136 0.21 11.46 15.43
N LYS A 137 0.61 12.33 14.49
CA LYS A 137 1.51 13.47 14.76
C LYS A 137 0.94 14.47 15.78
N GLU A 138 -0.37 14.75 15.70
CA GLU A 138 -1.04 15.62 16.67
C GLU A 138 -1.08 15.02 18.07
N ASN A 139 -1.29 13.71 18.18
CA ASN A 139 -1.34 13.01 19.46
C ASN A 139 0.05 12.86 20.09
N SER A 140 1.09 12.62 19.29
CA SER A 140 2.47 12.54 19.77
C SER A 140 2.98 13.89 20.28
N GLY A 141 2.58 14.99 19.63
CA GLY A 141 2.91 16.35 20.07
C GLY A 141 2.20 16.82 21.35
N LYS A 142 1.04 16.25 21.69
CA LYS A 142 0.30 16.55 22.94
C LYS A 142 0.78 15.75 24.16
N SER A 143 1.50 14.66 23.93
CA SER A 143 1.95 13.72 24.98
C SER A 143 3.37 14.00 25.49
N SER A 144 4.07 14.92 24.84
CA SER A 144 5.43 15.38 25.14
C SER A 144 5.44 16.68 25.96
#